data_AF-A0A961Z657-F1
#
_entry.id   AF-A0A961Z657-F1
#
_cell.length_a   1.000
_cell.length_b   1.000
_cell.length_c   1.000
_cell.angle_alpha   90.00
_cell.angle_beta   90.00
_cell.angle_gamma   90.00
#
_symmetry.space_group_name_H-M   'P 1'
#
loop_
_entity.id
_entity.type
_entity.pdbx_description
1 polymer ?
#
loop_
_entity_poly.entity_id
_entity_poly.type
_entity_poly.pdbx_seq_one_letter_code
_entity_poly.pdbx_strand_id
1 'polypeptide(L)' 'MSVDTSGGHPAMDYKEHQRTYAGFILATKIVVVATVALLVFMAVTLV' A
#
# COMPACT_ATOMS: atom_id res chain seq x y z
N MET A 1 -8.52 6.49 5.03
CA MET A 1 -7.41 7.38 5.45
C MET A 1 -7.34 8.51 4.45
N SER A 2 -8.06 9.61 4.69
CA SER A 2 -7.91 10.84 3.90
C SER A 2 -6.75 11.63 4.48
N VAL A 3 -5.71 11.87 3.68
CA VAL A 3 -4.62 12.78 4.05
C VAL A 3 -5.18 14.20 3.93
N ASP A 4 -5.09 15.00 4.99
CA ASP A 4 -5.49 16.40 4.94
C ASP A 4 -4.46 17.20 4.14
N THR A 5 -4.92 17.84 3.07
CA THR A 5 -4.09 18.63 2.17
C THR A 5 -4.42 20.13 2.22
N SER A 6 -5.20 20.57 3.21
CA SER A 6 -5.68 21.95 3.34
C SER A 6 -4.57 22.97 3.65
N GLY A 7 -3.48 22.56 4.30
CA GLY A 7 -2.30 23.40 4.59
C GLY A 7 -1.23 23.43 3.48
N GLY A 8 -1.58 22.92 2.29
CA GLY A 8 -0.66 22.67 1.20
C GLY A 8 -0.31 23.88 0.32
N HIS A 9 0.77 23.78 -0.46
CA HIS A 9 1.10 24.79 -1.46
C HIS A 9 0.06 24.74 -2.60
N PRO A 10 -0.59 25.86 -2.98
CA PRO A 10 -1.71 25.87 -3.93
C PRO A 10 -1.38 25.44 -5.37
N ALA A 11 -0.10 25.20 -5.69
CA ALA A 11 0.35 24.76 -7.00
C ALA A 11 0.61 23.24 -7.05
N MET A 12 0.49 22.54 -5.92
CA MET A 12 0.74 21.10 -5.83
C MET A 12 -0.51 20.30 -6.19
N ASP A 13 -0.36 19.32 -7.07
CA ASP A 13 -1.44 18.37 -7.41
C ASP A 13 -1.60 17.31 -6.32
N TYR A 14 -2.32 17.66 -5.27
CA TYR A 14 -2.65 16.77 -4.17
C TYR A 14 -3.49 15.56 -4.58
N LYS A 15 -4.26 15.66 -5.68
CA LYS A 15 -5.13 14.56 -6.13
C LYS A 15 -4.29 13.39 -6.63
N GLU A 16 -3.25 13.68 -7.40
CA GLU A 16 -2.36 12.65 -7.93
C GLU A 16 -1.52 11.98 -6.84
N HIS A 17 -1.06 12.76 -5.85
CA HIS A 17 -0.36 12.22 -4.67
C HIS A 17 -1.25 11.27 -3.86
N GLN A 18 -2.50 11.64 -3.61
CA GLN A 18 -3.45 10.78 -2.88
C GLN A 18 -3.75 9.49 -3.64
N ARG A 19 -3.94 9.57 -4.97
CA ARG A 19 -4.16 8.40 -5.83
C ARG A 19 -2.98 7.42 -5.77
N THR A 20 -1.76 7.94 -5.91
CA THR A 20 -0.54 7.13 -5.86
C THR A 20 -0.34 6.50 -4.49
N TYR A 21 -0.55 7.26 -3.41
CA TYR A 21 -0.43 6.74 -2.05
C TYR A 21 -1.46 5.64 -1.76
N ALA A 22 -2.72 5.81 -2.19
CA ALA A 22 -3.74 4.79 -2.06
C ALA A 22 -3.36 3.51 -2.81
N GLY A 23 -2.82 3.63 -4.03
CA GLY A 23 -2.31 2.51 -4.82
C GLY A 23 -1.15 1.79 -4.12
N PHE A 24 -0.18 2.55 -3.59
CA PHE A 24 0.95 2.01 -2.83
C PHE A 24 0.48 1.20 -1.60
N ILE A 25 -0.45 1.74 -0.82
CA ILE A 25 -0.97 1.05 0.37
C ILE A 25 -1.72 -0.23 -0.02
N LEU A 26 -2.52 -0.22 -1.10
CA LEU A 26 -3.20 -1.41 -1.59
C LEU A 26 -2.20 -2.49 -2.03
N ALA A 27 -1.22 -2.12 -2.85
CA ALA A 27 -0.18 -3.03 -3.33
C ALA A 27 0.62 -3.62 -2.17
N THR A 28 1.01 -2.79 -1.19
CA THR A 28 1.75 -3.22 0.00
C THR A 28 0.97 -4.28 0.79
N LYS A 29 -0.32 -4.06 1.02
CA LYS A 29 -1.18 -5.04 1.71
C LYS A 29 -1.23 -6.37 0.97
N ILE A 30 -1.39 -6.34 -0.35
CA ILE A 30 -1.42 -7.56 -1.18
C ILE A 30 -0.09 -8.30 -1.07
N VAL A 31 1.05 -7.61 -1.20
CA VAL A 31 2.39 -8.20 -1.11
C VAL A 31 2.64 -8.83 0.26
N VAL A 32 2.24 -8.16 1.34
CA VAL A 32 2.38 -8.69 2.71
C VAL A 32 1.56 -9.98 2.86
N VAL A 33 0.30 -9.97 2.44
CA VAL A 33 -0.56 -11.17 2.49
C VAL A 33 0.02 -12.31 1.66
N ALA A 34 0.51 -12.02 0.44
CA ALA A 34 1.13 -13.01 -0.43
C ALA A 34 2.41 -13.60 0.19
N THR A 35 3.23 -12.77 0.85
CA THR A 35 4.45 -13.22 1.53
C THR A 35 4.11 -14.15 2.70
N VAL A 36 3.12 -13.79 3.53
CA VAL A 36 2.65 -14.67 4.61
C VAL A 36 2.11 -16.00 4.07
N ALA A 37 1.29 -15.96 3.01
CA ALA A 37 0.78 -17.17 2.38
C ALA A 37 1.90 -18.07 1.83
N LEU A 38 2.94 -17.48 1.22
CA LEU A 38 4.11 -18.21 0.75
C LEU A 38 4.87 -18.88 1.90
N LEU A 39 5.09 -18.17 3.00
CA LEU A 39 5.76 -18.72 4.17
C LEU A 39 4.98 -19.89 4.78
N VAL A 40 3.64 -19.78 4.85
CA VAL A 40 2.77 -20.88 5.31
C VAL A 40 2.85 -22.07 4.36
N PHE A 41 2.80 -21.83 3.04
CA PHE A 41 2.93 -22.89 2.04
C PHE A 41 4.27 -23.63 2.16
N MET A 42 5.37 -22.89 2.30
CA MET A 42 6.70 -23.47 2.54
C MET A 42 6.73 -24.29 3.83
N ALA A 43 6.15 -23.78 4.92
CA ALA A 43 6.12 -24.48 6.20
C ALA A 43 5.34 -25.82 6.14
N VAL A 44 4.31 -25.92 5.28
CA VAL A 44 3.51 -27.14 5.12
C VAL A 44 4.14 -28.14 4.15
N THR A 45 4.84 -27.66 3.12
CA THR A 45 5.29 -28.51 1.98
C THR A 45 6.78 -28.84 1.98
N LEU A 46 7.62 -28.03 2.64
CA LEU A 46 9.08 -28.20 2.68
C LEU A 46 9.60 -28.71 4.03
N VAL A 47 8.69 -29.00 4.99
CA VAL A 47 8.99 -29.65 6.27
C VAL A 47 8.71 -31.14 6.18
#